data_AF-A0A4D7DAC4-F1
#
_entry.id   AF-A0A4D7DAC4-F1
#
_cell.length_a   1.000
_cell.length_b   1.000
_cell.length_c   1.000
_cell.angle_alpha   90.00
_cell.angle_beta   90.00
_cell.angle_gamma   90.00
#
_symmetry.space_group_name_H-M   'P 1'
#
loop_
_entity.id
_entity.type
_entity.pdbx_description
1 polymer ?
#
loop_
_entity_poly.entity_id
_entity_poly.type
_entity_poly.pdbx_seq_one_letter_code
_entity_poly.pdbx_strand_id
1 'polypeptide(L)'
;MSLFSEFLIKNPEDAWKKAGKPKVDLVAEGRKKLIANIQEAAKQFKAGETAPKRGLYKIKGDLAQVTLKAGRRIIQVEGNDRSVVPVAKLADFFALLIKATEASTFDHNFGEGSDALVAIATGKPMRKKPVLTEEAKAARSAKMKEAWAKRKAAKAA
;
A
#
# COMPACT_ATOMS: atom_id res chain seq x y z
N MET A 1 5.10 -29.93 -48.71
CA MET A 1 4.56 -28.85 -47.87
C MET A 1 5.29 -28.88 -46.54
N SER A 2 5.79 -27.74 -46.05
CA SER A 2 6.58 -27.68 -44.80
C SER A 2 5.65 -27.69 -43.59
N LEU A 3 5.84 -28.65 -42.67
CA LEU A 3 5.08 -28.79 -41.41
C LEU A 3 5.18 -27.56 -40.49
N PHE A 4 6.17 -26.70 -40.70
CA PHE A 4 6.38 -25.49 -39.90
C PHE A 4 5.52 -24.30 -40.34
N SER A 5 4.91 -24.37 -41.53
CA SER A 5 4.08 -23.29 -42.09
C SER A 5 2.83 -23.01 -41.24
N GLU A 6 2.31 -24.02 -40.55
CA GLU A 6 1.13 -23.92 -39.67
C GLU A 6 1.43 -23.23 -38.33
N PHE A 7 2.69 -23.26 -37.89
CA PHE A 7 3.13 -22.65 -36.64
C PHE A 7 3.63 -21.21 -36.81
N LEU A 8 3.89 -20.78 -38.05
CA LEU A 8 4.40 -19.45 -38.34
C LEU A 8 3.24 -18.44 -38.45
N ILE A 9 3.27 -17.43 -37.58
CA ILE A 9 2.33 -16.31 -37.65
C ILE A 9 2.58 -15.57 -38.97
N LYS A 10 1.56 -15.49 -39.83
CA LYS A 10 1.64 -14.93 -41.18
C LYS A 10 2.17 -13.48 -41.23
N ASN A 11 1.95 -12.70 -40.17
CA ASN A 11 2.44 -11.33 -40.01
C ASN A 11 3.16 -11.17 -38.65
N PRO A 12 4.45 -11.56 -38.55
CA PRO A 12 5.17 -11.58 -37.28
C PRO A 12 5.38 -10.17 -36.69
N GLU A 13 5.55 -9.15 -37.53
CA GLU A 13 5.73 -7.77 -37.04
C GLU A 13 4.47 -7.18 -36.40
N ASP A 14 3.30 -7.44 -36.98
CA ASP A 14 2.02 -6.97 -36.44
C ASP A 14 1.66 -7.73 -35.15
N ALA A 15 1.94 -9.04 -35.12
CA ALA A 15 1.76 -9.85 -33.92
C ALA A 15 2.71 -9.44 -32.80
N TRP A 16 3.96 -9.08 -33.11
CA TRP A 16 4.91 -8.56 -32.15
C TRP A 16 4.51 -7.18 -31.62
N LYS A 17 4.03 -6.28 -32.49
CA LYS A 17 3.53 -4.95 -32.10
C LYS A 17 2.25 -5.02 -31.26
N LYS A 18 1.41 -6.06 -31.48
CA LYS A 18 0.16 -6.30 -30.73
C LYS A 18 0.32 -7.25 -29.55
N ALA A 19 1.47 -7.90 -29.40
CA ALA A 19 1.85 -8.61 -28.19
C ALA A 19 2.05 -7.57 -27.09
N GLY A 20 0.95 -7.13 -26.50
CA GLY A 20 0.96 -6.28 -25.32
C GLY A 20 1.86 -6.91 -24.25
N LYS A 21 2.42 -6.07 -23.38
CA LYS A 21 3.19 -6.57 -22.23
C LYS A 21 2.34 -7.61 -21.49
N PRO A 22 2.94 -8.73 -21.04
CA PRO A 22 2.20 -9.73 -20.27
C PRO A 22 1.47 -9.00 -19.13
N LYS A 23 0.15 -9.19 -19.06
CA LYS A 23 -0.69 -8.59 -18.02
C LYS A 23 -0.10 -9.08 -16.69
N VAL A 24 0.49 -8.16 -15.93
CA VAL A 24 1.10 -8.53 -14.64
C VAL A 24 -0.02 -8.99 -13.74
N ASP A 25 0.11 -10.21 -13.22
CA ASP A 25 -0.82 -10.71 -12.21
C ASP A 25 -0.61 -9.90 -10.91
N LEU A 26 -1.48 -8.90 -10.72
CA LEU A 26 -1.46 -7.99 -9.59
C LEU A 26 -1.70 -8.73 -8.26
N VAL A 27 -2.42 -9.85 -8.30
CA VAL A 27 -2.69 -10.67 -7.13
C VAL A 27 -1.42 -11.41 -6.72
N ALA A 28 -0.74 -12.05 -7.67
CA ALA A 28 0.53 -12.70 -7.41
C ALA A 28 1.62 -11.72 -6.92
N GLU A 29 1.69 -10.52 -7.49
CA GLU A 29 2.63 -9.49 -7.06
C GLU A 29 2.29 -8.94 -5.65
N GLY A 30 1.00 -8.69 -5.38
CA GLY A 30 0.50 -8.28 -4.07
C GLY A 30 0.81 -9.30 -2.98
N ARG A 31 0.59 -10.59 -3.28
CA ARG A 31 0.92 -11.70 -2.39
C ARG A 31 2.41 -11.75 -2.05
N LYS A 32 3.29 -11.68 -3.06
CA LYS A 32 4.75 -11.64 -2.87
C LYS A 32 5.18 -10.49 -1.98
N LYS A 33 4.63 -9.29 -2.20
CA LYS A 33 4.93 -8.10 -1.39
C LYS A 33 4.45 -8.26 0.06
N LEU A 34 3.26 -8.82 0.28
CA LEU A 34 2.74 -9.05 1.63
C LEU A 34 3.61 -10.05 2.40
N ILE A 35 4.00 -11.16 1.76
CA ILE A 35 4.92 -12.15 2.35
C ILE A 35 6.25 -11.49 2.71
N ALA A 36 6.83 -10.71 1.79
CA ALA A 36 8.09 -10.00 2.05
C ALA A 36 7.99 -9.06 3.26
N ASN A 37 6.89 -8.31 3.39
CA ASN A 37 6.66 -7.45 4.54
C ASN A 37 6.58 -8.26 5.85
N ILE A 38 5.85 -9.38 5.85
CA ILE A 38 5.72 -10.25 7.04
C ILE A 38 7.10 -10.82 7.44
N GLN A 39 7.90 -11.25 6.46
CA GLN A 39 9.26 -11.73 6.71
C GLN A 39 10.18 -10.63 7.25
N GLU A 40 10.09 -9.41 6.74
CA GLU A 40 10.84 -8.26 7.25
C GLU A 40 10.46 -7.96 8.70
N ALA A 41 9.16 -7.98 9.03
CA ALA A 41 8.68 -7.80 10.39
C ALA A 41 9.19 -8.90 11.34
N ALA A 42 9.19 -10.15 10.90
CA ALA A 42 9.77 -11.25 11.67
C ALA A 42 11.28 -11.08 11.90
N LYS A 43 12.02 -10.53 10.91
CA LYS A 43 13.45 -10.19 11.07
C LYS A 43 13.65 -9.05 12.08
N GLN A 44 12.86 -7.98 11.99
CA GLN A 44 12.90 -6.85 12.93
C GLN A 44 12.59 -7.32 14.36
N PHE A 45 11.64 -8.24 14.52
CA PHE A 45 11.29 -8.80 15.82
C PHE A 45 12.44 -9.61 16.41
N LYS A 46 13.08 -10.46 15.59
CA LYS A 46 14.29 -11.20 15.98
C LYS A 46 15.45 -10.26 16.32
N ALA A 47 15.52 -9.10 15.69
CA ALA A 47 16.52 -8.06 16.01
C ALA A 47 16.19 -7.26 17.29
N GLY A 48 15.07 -7.55 17.96
CA GLY A 48 14.66 -6.88 19.20
C GLY A 48 13.99 -5.52 18.99
N GLU A 49 13.59 -5.18 17.77
CA GLU A 49 12.90 -3.92 17.50
C GLU A 49 11.46 -3.98 18.02
N THR A 50 11.08 -3.06 18.91
CA THR A 50 9.77 -3.11 19.59
C THR A 50 8.68 -2.33 18.86
N ALA A 51 9.04 -1.30 18.09
CA ALA A 51 8.08 -0.48 17.35
C ALA A 51 8.70 0.06 16.04
N PRO A 52 8.80 -0.77 14.99
CA PRO A 52 9.38 -0.34 13.74
C PRO A 52 8.57 0.81 13.13
N LYS A 53 9.25 1.83 12.60
CA LYS A 53 8.62 3.08 12.10
C LYS A 53 7.57 2.84 10.99
N ARG A 54 7.70 1.74 10.25
CA ARG A 54 6.74 1.25 9.25
C ARG A 54 6.31 -0.19 9.53
N GLY A 55 6.48 -0.63 10.78
CA GLY A 55 6.33 -2.02 11.19
C GLY A 55 4.90 -2.54 11.06
N LEU A 56 4.81 -3.82 10.74
CA LEU A 56 3.59 -4.61 10.83
C LEU A 56 3.10 -4.80 12.26
N TYR A 57 3.93 -4.53 13.26
CA TYR A 57 3.60 -4.75 14.66
C TYR A 57 4.14 -3.62 15.54
N LYS A 58 3.59 -3.54 16.76
CA LYS A 58 4.10 -2.71 17.86
C LYS A 58 3.98 -3.49 19.15
N ILE A 59 5.04 -3.51 19.94
CA ILE A 59 5.10 -4.20 21.23
C ILE A 59 4.86 -3.19 22.35
N LYS A 60 4.03 -3.57 23.33
CA LYS A 60 3.80 -2.83 24.57
C LYS A 60 3.68 -3.84 25.72
N GLY A 61 4.70 -3.91 26.55
CA GLY A 61 4.80 -4.96 27.58
C GLY A 61 4.82 -6.34 26.94
N ASP A 62 3.97 -7.25 27.42
CA ASP A 62 3.90 -8.65 26.94
C ASP A 62 2.99 -8.83 25.72
N LEU A 63 2.42 -7.75 25.18
CA LEU A 63 1.49 -7.78 24.07
C LEU A 63 2.06 -7.10 22.83
N ALA A 64 1.82 -7.70 21.68
CA ALA A 64 2.13 -7.17 20.36
C ALA A 64 0.83 -6.90 19.61
N GLN A 65 0.67 -5.66 19.15
CA GLN A 65 -0.41 -5.27 18.26
C GLN A 65 0.08 -5.37 16.80
N VAL A 66 -0.53 -6.22 16.00
CA VAL A 66 -0.22 -6.46 14.59
C VAL A 66 -1.24 -5.74 13.70
N THR A 67 -0.79 -5.17 12.58
CA THR A 67 -1.63 -4.46 11.60
C THR A 67 -1.13 -4.77 10.19
N LEU A 68 -1.79 -5.69 9.50
CA LEU A 68 -1.45 -6.07 8.12
C LEU A 68 -1.88 -4.99 7.14
N LYS A 69 -1.01 -4.71 6.16
CA LYS A 69 -1.29 -3.72 5.11
C LYS A 69 -0.89 -4.25 3.74
N ALA A 70 -1.81 -4.17 2.81
CA ALA A 70 -1.58 -4.29 1.37
C ALA A 70 -1.60 -2.88 0.76
N GLY A 71 -0.43 -2.28 0.55
CA GLY A 71 -0.31 -0.90 0.07
C GLY A 71 -0.91 0.09 1.07
N ARG A 72 -2.04 0.74 0.71
CA ARG A 72 -2.75 1.70 1.57
C ARG A 72 -3.91 1.08 2.37
N ARG A 73 -4.33 -0.15 2.06
CA ARG A 73 -5.45 -0.82 2.72
C ARG A 73 -4.95 -1.63 3.90
N ILE A 74 -5.71 -1.59 4.99
CA ILE A 74 -5.53 -2.50 6.12
C ILE A 74 -6.24 -3.80 5.77
N ILE A 75 -5.57 -4.92 5.97
CA ILE A 75 -6.16 -6.24 5.79
C ILE A 75 -6.70 -6.68 7.13
N GLN A 76 -7.98 -7.05 7.17
CA GLN A 76 -8.60 -7.58 8.37
C GLN A 76 -8.18 -9.04 8.58
N VAL A 77 -7.78 -9.35 9.80
CA VAL A 77 -7.53 -10.74 10.24
C VAL A 77 -8.68 -11.09 11.17
N GLU A 78 -9.46 -12.10 10.82
CA GLU A 78 -10.64 -12.52 11.60
C GLU A 78 -11.60 -11.36 11.91
N GLY A 79 -11.81 -10.46 10.95
CA GLY A 79 -12.69 -9.29 11.10
C GLY A 79 -12.08 -8.11 11.86
N ASN A 80 -10.82 -8.21 12.32
CA ASN A 80 -10.14 -7.16 13.06
C ASN A 80 -9.09 -6.44 12.21
N ASP A 81 -9.12 -5.11 12.19
CA ASP A 81 -8.08 -4.27 11.57
C ASP A 81 -6.71 -4.39 12.29
N ARG A 82 -6.76 -4.75 13.57
CA ARG A 82 -5.61 -4.86 14.47
C ARG A 82 -5.77 -6.12 15.31
N SER A 83 -4.82 -7.03 15.22
CA SER A 83 -4.79 -8.24 16.04
C SER A 83 -3.84 -8.02 17.22
N VAL A 84 -4.22 -8.44 18.42
CA VAL A 84 -3.35 -8.39 19.58
C VAL A 84 -2.91 -9.81 19.91
N VAL A 85 -1.60 -10.02 19.99
CA VAL A 85 -0.98 -11.33 20.16
C VAL A 85 0.05 -11.24 21.29
N PRO A 86 0.16 -12.25 22.18
CA PRO A 86 1.26 -12.30 23.14
C PRO A 86 2.61 -12.27 22.43
N VAL A 87 3.58 -11.51 22.94
CA VAL A 87 4.93 -11.38 22.34
C VAL A 87 5.59 -12.75 22.18
N ALA A 88 5.42 -13.64 23.16
CA ALA A 88 5.92 -15.01 23.13
C ALA A 88 5.40 -15.83 21.92
N LYS A 89 4.21 -15.52 21.41
CA LYS A 89 3.58 -16.20 20.26
C LYS A 89 3.68 -15.42 18.95
N LEU A 90 4.33 -14.26 18.96
CA LEU A 90 4.37 -13.37 17.80
C LEU A 90 5.13 -13.99 16.61
N ALA A 91 6.20 -14.74 16.88
CA ALA A 91 6.95 -15.46 15.85
C ALA A 91 6.09 -16.53 15.15
N ASP A 92 5.34 -17.32 15.92
CA ASP A 92 4.43 -18.33 15.39
C ASP A 92 3.28 -17.70 14.60
N PHE A 93 2.77 -16.56 15.10
CA PHE A 93 1.74 -15.79 14.41
C PHE A 93 2.21 -15.29 13.04
N PHE A 94 3.45 -14.80 12.92
CA PHE A 94 4.01 -14.44 11.60
C PHE A 94 4.14 -15.64 10.67
N ALA A 95 4.53 -16.80 11.17
CA ALA A 95 4.61 -18.02 10.35
C ALA A 95 3.22 -18.46 9.84
N LEU A 96 2.18 -18.35 10.68
CA LEU A 96 0.80 -18.61 10.27
C LEU A 96 0.30 -17.59 9.23
N LEU A 97 0.65 -16.31 9.38
CA LEU A 97 0.29 -15.28 8.41
C LEU A 97 0.93 -15.52 7.04
N ILE A 98 2.17 -16.00 6.98
CA ILE A 98 2.82 -16.38 5.72
C ILE A 98 2.03 -17.51 5.07
N LYS A 99 1.74 -18.59 5.81
CA LYS A 99 0.96 -19.74 5.30
C LYS A 99 -0.43 -19.32 4.81
N ALA A 100 -1.13 -18.47 5.56
CA ALA A 100 -2.44 -17.97 5.16
C ALA A 100 -2.36 -17.12 3.87
N THR A 101 -1.30 -16.34 3.71
CA THR A 101 -1.05 -15.53 2.51
C THR A 101 -0.70 -16.42 1.31
N GLU A 102 0.09 -17.47 1.51
CA GLU A 102 0.40 -18.48 0.48
C GLU A 102 -0.84 -19.25 0.05
N ALA A 103 -1.74 -19.57 0.99
CA ALA A 103 -3.03 -20.22 0.77
C ALA A 103 -4.09 -19.33 0.10
N SER A 104 -3.73 -18.14 -0.39
CA SER A 104 -4.63 -17.22 -1.12
C SER A 104 -5.74 -16.61 -0.26
N THR A 105 -5.65 -16.68 1.07
CA THR A 105 -6.71 -16.19 2.00
C THR A 105 -6.98 -14.70 1.83
N PHE A 106 -5.96 -13.92 1.44
CA PHE A 106 -6.03 -12.47 1.32
C PHE A 106 -6.17 -11.97 -0.12
N ASP A 107 -6.34 -12.87 -1.10
CA ASP A 107 -6.29 -12.52 -2.52
C ASP A 107 -7.33 -11.50 -2.97
N HIS A 108 -8.50 -11.53 -2.34
CA HIS A 108 -9.58 -10.55 -2.54
C HIS A 108 -9.15 -9.10 -2.24
N ASN A 109 -8.05 -8.89 -1.52
CA ASN A 109 -7.50 -7.56 -1.23
C ASN A 109 -6.62 -7.00 -2.35
N PHE A 110 -6.27 -7.79 -3.37
CA PHE A 110 -5.32 -7.42 -4.43
C PHE A 110 -5.93 -7.30 -5.85
N GLY A 111 -7.22 -7.60 -6.05
CA GLY A 111 -7.88 -7.63 -7.37
C GLY A 111 -8.16 -6.27 -8.05
N GLU A 112 -8.56 -6.30 -9.33
CA GLU A 112 -8.96 -5.12 -10.13
C GLU A 112 -10.15 -4.41 -9.44
N GLY A 113 -9.92 -3.17 -8.94
CA GLY A 113 -10.77 -2.47 -7.96
C GLY A 113 -10.02 -2.08 -6.68
N SER A 114 -8.80 -2.57 -6.52
CA SER A 114 -7.79 -2.07 -5.58
C SER A 114 -6.92 -0.98 -6.24
N ASP A 115 -7.54 0.15 -6.60
CA ASP A 115 -6.96 1.33 -7.29
C ASP A 115 -5.70 1.98 -6.63
N ALA A 116 -5.08 1.33 -5.66
CA ALA A 116 -3.92 1.81 -4.93
C ALA A 116 -2.68 0.90 -5.01
N LEU A 117 -2.76 -0.31 -5.59
CA LEU A 117 -1.62 -1.25 -5.56
C LEU A 117 -0.62 -1.09 -6.73
N VAL A 118 -0.97 -0.35 -7.79
CA VAL A 118 -0.06 -0.09 -8.93
C VAL A 118 0.49 1.35 -8.95
N ALA A 119 -0.04 2.27 -8.14
CA ALA A 119 0.45 3.65 -8.06
C ALA A 119 1.75 3.83 -7.23
N ILE A 120 2.60 2.79 -7.14
CA ILE A 120 3.94 2.88 -6.52
C ILE A 120 5.07 2.70 -7.56
N ALA A 121 4.77 2.38 -8.82
CA ALA A 121 5.84 2.25 -9.83
C ALA A 121 6.07 3.52 -10.68
N THR A 122 5.11 4.44 -10.82
CA THR A 122 5.30 5.64 -11.65
C THR A 122 4.51 6.84 -11.11
N GLY A 123 5.23 7.88 -10.64
CA GLY A 123 4.67 9.23 -10.50
C GLY A 123 4.52 9.78 -9.07
N LYS A 124 5.63 10.31 -8.55
CA LYS A 124 5.84 11.36 -7.50
C LYS A 124 5.01 11.30 -6.19
N PRO A 125 5.68 11.32 -5.01
CA PRO A 125 4.99 11.35 -3.73
C PRO A 125 4.20 12.66 -3.54
N MET A 126 2.91 12.57 -3.25
CA MET A 126 2.16 13.71 -2.72
C MET A 126 2.79 14.14 -1.39
N ARG A 127 3.41 15.32 -1.36
CA ARG A 127 3.86 15.96 -0.13
C ARG A 127 2.65 16.11 0.81
N LYS A 128 2.72 15.49 1.99
CA LYS A 128 1.73 15.73 3.06
C LYS A 128 1.74 17.24 3.34
N LYS A 129 0.58 17.90 3.22
CA LYS A 129 0.47 19.29 3.69
C LYS A 129 0.70 19.29 5.20
N PRO A 130 1.55 20.16 5.75
CA PRO A 130 1.73 20.26 7.19
C PRO A 130 0.38 20.63 7.83
N VAL A 131 0.03 19.94 8.93
CA VAL A 131 -1.15 20.27 9.72
C VAL A 131 -0.95 21.68 10.25
N LEU A 132 -1.73 22.66 9.78
CA LEU A 132 -1.66 24.02 10.32
C LEU A 132 -2.18 24.00 11.76
N THR A 133 -1.38 24.53 12.67
CA THR A 133 -1.81 24.86 14.04
C THR A 133 -2.96 25.87 14.00
N GLU A 134 -3.79 25.89 15.04
CA GLU A 134 -4.95 26.81 15.16
C GLU A 134 -4.54 28.28 14.97
N GLU A 135 -3.38 28.68 15.51
CA GLU A 135 -2.83 30.03 15.33
C GLU A 135 -2.49 30.34 13.87
N ALA A 136 -1.91 29.38 13.14
CA ALA A 136 -1.58 29.55 11.73
C ALA A 136 -2.83 29.61 10.83
N LYS A 137 -3.91 28.93 11.23
CA LYS A 137 -5.23 29.07 10.58
C LYS A 137 -5.82 30.45 10.84
N ALA A 138 -5.75 30.94 12.07
CA ALA A 138 -6.26 32.27 12.44
C ALA A 138 -5.54 33.38 11.66
N ALA A 139 -4.20 33.37 11.63
CA ALA A 139 -3.40 34.35 10.88
C ALA A 139 -3.70 34.32 9.38
N ARG A 140 -3.91 33.14 8.80
CA ARG A 140 -4.27 32.99 7.39
C ARG A 140 -5.69 33.49 7.09
N SER A 141 -6.63 33.26 8.02
CA SER A 141 -7.99 33.79 7.90
C SER A 141 -8.04 35.32 7.99
N ALA A 142 -7.19 35.93 8.84
CA ALA A 142 -7.07 37.38 8.95
C ALA A 142 -6.53 38.00 7.66
N LYS A 143 -5.45 37.43 7.08
CA LYS A 143 -4.92 37.88 5.79
C LYS A 143 -5.92 37.75 4.65
N MET A 144 -6.72 36.68 4.64
CA MET A 144 -7.77 36.48 3.63
C MET A 144 -8.91 37.49 3.79
N LYS A 145 -9.33 37.81 5.02
CA LYS A 145 -10.33 38.85 5.27
C LYS A 145 -9.85 40.24 4.84
N GLU A 146 -8.59 40.57 5.12
CA GLU A 146 -8.00 41.85 4.72
C GLU A 146 -7.85 41.97 3.19
N ALA A 147 -7.43 40.89 2.53
CA ALA A 147 -7.37 40.82 1.07
C ALA A 147 -8.76 40.92 0.42
N TRP A 148 -9.77 40.29 1.03
CA TRP A 148 -11.15 40.36 0.55
C TRP A 148 -11.76 41.76 0.77
N ALA A 149 -11.47 42.40 1.90
CA ALA A 149 -11.86 43.79 2.17
C ALA A 149 -11.23 44.76 1.15
N LYS A 150 -9.94 44.60 0.83
CA LYS A 150 -9.28 45.38 -0.24
C LYS A 150 -9.91 45.15 -1.61
N ARG A 151 -10.24 43.91 -1.97
CA ARG A 151 -10.91 43.60 -3.25
C ARG A 151 -12.34 44.14 -3.30
N LYS A 152 -13.04 44.19 -2.17
CA LYS A 152 -14.40 44.75 -2.09
C LYS A 152 -14.37 46.29 -2.18
N ALA A 153 -13.40 46.94 -1.53
CA ALA A 153 -13.18 48.38 -1.66
C ALA A 153 -12.79 48.79 -3.09
N ALA A 154 -11.91 48.01 -3.74
CA ALA A 154 -11.52 48.24 -5.13
C ALA A 154 -12.62 47.96 -6.17
N LYS A 155 -13.73 47.32 -5.77
CA LYS A 155 -14.90 47.06 -6.63
C LYS A 155 -16.05 48.04 -6.37
N ALA A 156 -15.93 48.88 -5.33
CA ALA A 156 -16.89 49.91 -4.95
C ALA A 156 -16.41 51.33 -5.31
N ALA A 157 -15.19 51.46 -5.84
CA ALA A 157 -14.65 52.64 -6.52
C ALA A 157 -14.73 52.42 -8.03
#